data_AF-A0A7W1GNR3-F1
#
_entry.id   AF-A0A7W1GNR3-F1
#
_cell.length_a   1.000
_cell.length_b   1.000
_cell.length_c   1.000
_cell.angle_alpha   90.00
_cell.angle_beta   90.00
_cell.angle_gamma   90.00
#
_symmetry.space_group_name_H-M   'P 1'
#
loop_
_entity.id
_entity.type
_entity.pdbx_description
1 polymer ?
#
loop_
_entity_poly.entity_id
_entity_poly.type
_entity_poly.pdbx_seq_one_letter_code
_entity_poly.pdbx_strand_id
1 'polypeptide(L)'
;MLGRQGGKSSGWRSFGALAAGLLFALPLLLLVSGSLRPAGSPPPPTPELLPDPASTDSYKAAVDLGGLTQATAVSLLVAVIAVPVSVLVASWAGFAMTRVSRRVSALLVGASLVALMVPI
;
A
#
# COMPACT_ATOMS: atom_id res chain seq x y z
N MET A 1 30.95 -31.83 -18.20
CA MET A 1 31.73 -31.10 -17.17
C MET A 1 30.89 -29.93 -16.67
N LEU A 2 30.24 -30.08 -15.52
CA LEU A 2 29.38 -29.06 -14.91
C LEU A 2 30.23 -28.02 -14.17
N GLY A 3 30.31 -26.81 -14.71
CA GLY A 3 30.86 -25.64 -14.03
C GLY A 3 29.77 -24.94 -13.23
N ARG A 4 29.68 -25.23 -11.92
CA ARG A 4 28.82 -24.54 -10.96
C ARG A 4 29.32 -23.11 -10.74
N GLN A 5 28.71 -22.13 -11.39
CA GLN A 5 28.96 -20.70 -11.16
C GLN A 5 28.41 -20.29 -9.78
N GLY A 6 29.30 -19.96 -8.85
CA GLY A 6 29.00 -19.70 -7.44
C GLY A 6 28.28 -18.38 -7.18
N GLY A 7 26.99 -18.44 -6.87
CA GLY A 7 26.43 -18.23 -5.52
C GLY A 7 26.72 -16.97 -4.68
N LYS A 8 27.49 -15.97 -5.12
CA LYS A 8 27.79 -14.77 -4.27
C LYS A 8 26.86 -13.57 -4.49
N SER A 9 26.36 -13.36 -5.71
CA SER A 9 25.46 -12.23 -6.03
C SER A 9 24.02 -12.45 -5.55
N SER A 10 23.60 -13.72 -5.40
CA SER A 10 22.28 -14.06 -4.90
C SER A 10 22.15 -13.79 -3.40
N GLY A 11 23.18 -14.10 -2.60
CA GLY A 11 23.12 -13.94 -1.15
C GLY A 11 22.94 -12.48 -0.71
N TRP A 12 23.64 -11.55 -1.35
CA TRP A 12 23.53 -10.11 -1.05
C TRP A 12 22.17 -9.53 -1.45
N ARG A 13 21.63 -9.96 -2.60
CA ARG A 13 20.30 -9.56 -3.05
C ARG A 13 19.20 -10.12 -2.15
N SER A 14 19.31 -11.39 -1.75
CA SER A 14 18.38 -12.02 -0.81
C SER A 14 18.43 -11.35 0.55
N PHE A 15 19.63 -11.04 1.07
CA PHE A 15 19.78 -10.30 2.31
C PHE A 15 19.17 -8.90 2.23
N GLY A 16 19.44 -8.16 1.14
CA GLY A 16 18.85 -6.84 0.92
C GLY A 16 17.33 -6.87 0.82
N ALA A 17 16.77 -7.87 0.10
CA ALA A 17 15.33 -8.05 0.00
C ALA A 17 14.69 -8.41 1.34
N LEU A 18 15.34 -9.26 2.15
CA LEU A 18 14.90 -9.60 3.50
C LEU A 18 14.93 -8.36 4.41
N ALA A 19 16.02 -7.61 4.40
CA ALA A 19 16.16 -6.40 5.21
C ALA A 19 15.09 -5.36 4.86
N ALA A 20 14.86 -5.11 3.57
CA ALA A 20 13.80 -4.21 3.11
C ALA A 20 12.40 -4.75 3.49
N GLY A 21 12.16 -6.04 3.30
CA GLY A 21 10.91 -6.69 3.67
C GLY A 21 10.62 -6.55 5.16
N LEU A 22 11.61 -6.81 6.03
CA LEU A 22 11.52 -6.63 7.48
C LEU A 22 11.26 -5.17 7.86
N LEU A 23 11.95 -4.23 7.21
CA LEU A 23 11.77 -2.80 7.47
C LEU A 23 10.33 -2.34 7.18
N PHE A 24 9.72 -2.78 6.08
CA PHE A 24 8.33 -2.46 5.73
C PHE A 24 7.31 -3.30 6.50
N ALA A 25 7.64 -4.55 6.86
CA ALA A 25 6.77 -5.40 7.64
C ALA A 25 6.66 -4.94 9.10
N LEU A 26 7.74 -4.39 9.68
CA LEU A 26 7.77 -3.97 11.08
C LEU A 26 6.60 -3.04 11.49
N PRO A 27 6.32 -1.91 10.80
CA PRO A 27 5.17 -1.08 11.16
C PRO A 27 3.83 -1.79 10.97
N LEU A 28 3.71 -2.70 10.00
CA LEU A 28 2.49 -3.50 9.82
C LEU A 28 2.29 -4.50 10.97
N LEU A 29 3.37 -5.13 11.42
CA LEU A 29 3.34 -6.02 12.58
C LEU A 29 2.92 -5.26 13.85
N LEU A 30 3.42 -4.04 14.04
CA LEU A 30 3.03 -3.17 15.16
C LEU A 30 1.58 -2.69 15.03
N LEU A 31 1.09 -2.44 13.82
CA LEU A 31 -0.31 -2.09 13.58
C LEU A 31 -1.23 -3.27 13.93
N VAL A 32 -0.87 -4.48 13.52
CA VAL A 32 -1.62 -5.70 13.83
C VAL A 32 -1.59 -5.98 15.33
N SER A 33 -0.42 -5.89 15.98
CA SER A 33 -0.31 -6.10 17.43
C SER A 33 -1.13 -5.07 18.21
N GLY A 34 -1.09 -3.80 17.80
CA GLY A 34 -1.92 -2.73 18.38
C GLY A 34 -3.41 -2.96 18.20
N SER A 35 -3.84 -3.51 17.06
CA SER A 35 -5.26 -3.80 16.79
C SER A 35 -5.84 -4.93 17.67
N LEU A 36 -4.98 -5.79 18.21
CA LEU A 36 -5.33 -6.89 19.12
C LEU A 36 -5.33 -6.46 20.60
N ARG A 37 -5.15 -5.17 20.89
CA ARG A 37 -5.17 -4.65 22.26
C ARG A 37 -6.62 -4.36 22.69
N PRO A 38 -6.97 -4.50 23.99
CA PRO A 38 -8.29 -4.15 24.49
C PRO A 38 -8.69 -2.70 24.17
N ALA A 39 -9.97 -2.49 23.85
CA ALA A 39 -10.47 -1.16 23.50
C ALA A 39 -10.30 -0.18 24.68
N GLY A 40 -9.81 1.03 24.40
CA GLY A 40 -9.63 2.08 25.41
C GLY A 40 -8.38 1.94 26.28
N SER A 41 -7.52 0.95 26.04
CA SER A 41 -6.24 0.83 26.75
C SER A 41 -5.30 2.00 26.44
N PRO A 42 -4.49 2.46 27.41
CA PRO A 42 -3.49 3.49 27.16
C PRO A 42 -2.42 3.02 26.13
N PRO A 43 -1.78 3.96 25.41
CA PRO A 43 -0.65 3.63 24.55
C PRO A 43 0.45 2.94 25.35
N PRO A 44 1.09 1.90 24.79
CA PRO A 44 2.15 1.22 25.52
C PRO A 44 3.37 2.12 25.69
N PRO A 45 4.10 1.97 26.80
CA PRO A 45 5.38 2.64 26.99
C PRO A 45 6.48 2.08 26.07
N THR A 46 6.32 0.86 25.54
CA THR A 46 7.29 0.18 24.65
C THR A 46 6.61 -0.55 23.50
N PRO A 47 7.23 -0.66 22.31
CA PRO A 47 6.67 -1.43 21.20
C PRO A 47 6.48 -2.90 21.60
N GLU A 48 5.24 -3.36 21.64
CA GLU A 48 4.88 -4.76 21.92
C GLU A 48 4.53 -5.48 20.62
N LEU A 49 5.20 -6.61 20.36
CA LEU A 49 4.90 -7.45 19.19
C LEU A 49 3.68 -8.33 19.40
N LEU A 50 3.40 -8.71 20.64
CA LEU A 50 2.21 -9.48 21.03
C LEU A 50 1.64 -8.85 22.30
N PRO A 51 0.42 -8.28 22.25
CA PRO A 51 -0.18 -7.64 23.42
C PRO A 51 -0.57 -8.69 24.46
N ASP A 52 -0.43 -8.33 25.73
CA ASP A 52 -0.92 -9.11 26.87
C ASP A 52 -1.82 -8.22 27.75
N PRO A 53 -3.15 -8.44 27.81
CA PRO A 53 -3.89 -9.50 27.15
C PRO A 53 -4.21 -9.20 25.68
N ALA A 54 -4.20 -10.22 24.83
CA ALA A 54 -4.73 -10.14 23.46
C ALA A 54 -6.27 -10.21 23.47
N SER A 55 -6.93 -9.29 22.77
CA SER A 55 -8.39 -9.20 22.66
C SER A 55 -8.83 -8.79 21.26
N THR A 56 -10.02 -9.26 20.86
CA THR A 56 -10.70 -8.85 19.61
C THR A 56 -11.81 -7.83 19.85
N ASP A 57 -11.98 -7.34 21.08
CA ASP A 57 -13.10 -6.45 21.44
C ASP A 57 -13.02 -5.09 20.72
N SER A 58 -11.82 -4.66 20.36
CA SER A 58 -11.60 -3.47 19.52
C SER A 58 -12.27 -3.58 18.14
N TYR A 59 -12.35 -4.79 17.56
CA TYR A 59 -13.06 -4.98 16.29
C TYR A 59 -14.58 -4.91 16.45
N LYS A 60 -15.12 -5.49 17.53
CA LYS A 60 -16.56 -5.39 17.84
C LYS A 60 -16.94 -3.93 18.06
N ALA A 61 -16.18 -3.22 18.90
CA ALA A 61 -16.37 -1.80 19.15
C ALA A 61 -16.28 -0.98 17.85
N ALA A 62 -15.33 -1.28 16.96
CA ALA A 62 -15.21 -0.57 15.69
C ALA A 62 -16.42 -0.76 14.75
N VAL A 63 -17.06 -1.93 14.79
CA VAL A 63 -18.29 -2.21 14.05
C VAL A 63 -19.50 -1.56 14.73
N ASP A 64 -19.61 -1.66 16.05
CA ASP A 64 -20.73 -1.15 16.86
C ASP A 64 -20.80 0.38 16.89
N LEU A 65 -19.64 1.06 16.83
CA LEU A 65 -19.54 2.51 16.69
C LEU A 65 -20.02 3.02 15.31
N GLY A 66 -20.45 2.12 14.41
CA GLY A 66 -21.21 2.41 13.18
C GLY A 66 -20.43 3.05 12.03
N GLY A 67 -19.31 3.72 12.31
CA GLY A 67 -18.54 4.44 11.30
C GLY A 67 -17.73 3.53 10.37
N LEU A 68 -17.23 2.39 10.85
CA LEU A 68 -16.27 1.58 10.10
C LEU A 68 -16.91 0.88 8.89
N THR A 69 -18.03 0.19 9.10
CA THR A 69 -18.69 -0.57 8.03
C THR A 69 -19.19 0.33 6.92
N GLN A 70 -19.80 1.47 7.28
CA GLN A 70 -20.24 2.47 6.32
C GLN A 70 -19.06 3.11 5.57
N ALA A 71 -18.00 3.52 6.27
CA ALA A 71 -16.82 4.10 5.64
C ALA A 71 -16.12 3.12 4.69
N THR A 72 -16.01 1.84 5.07
CA THR A 72 -15.47 0.79 4.21
C THR A 72 -16.36 0.58 2.97
N ALA A 73 -17.68 0.52 3.14
CA ALA A 73 -18.60 0.33 2.01
C ALA A 73 -18.56 1.49 1.01
N VAL A 74 -18.56 2.73 1.49
CA VAL A 74 -18.44 3.93 0.64
C VAL A 74 -17.09 3.95 -0.07
N SER A 75 -15.99 3.68 0.65
CA SER A 75 -14.65 3.67 0.06
C SER A 75 -14.51 2.56 -0.99
N LEU A 76 -15.06 1.38 -0.73
CA LEU A 76 -15.09 0.27 -1.68
C LEU A 76 -15.90 0.63 -2.93
N LEU A 77 -17.08 1.22 -2.77
CA LEU A 77 -17.91 1.66 -3.88
C LEU A 77 -17.18 2.70 -4.75
N VAL A 78 -16.54 3.69 -4.11
CA VAL A 78 -15.73 4.69 -4.82
C VAL A 78 -14.58 4.00 -5.56
N ALA A 79 -13.84 3.10 -4.92
CA ALA A 79 -12.71 2.40 -5.54
C ALA A 79 -13.15 1.54 -6.74
N VAL A 80 -14.24 0.78 -6.61
CA VAL A 80 -14.78 -0.08 -7.67
C VAL A 80 -15.22 0.71 -8.90
N ILE A 81 -15.64 1.96 -8.74
CA ILE A 81 -16.03 2.83 -9.87
C ILE A 81 -14.83 3.62 -10.40
N ALA A 82 -14.09 4.28 -9.51
CA ALA A 82 -13.00 5.17 -9.88
C ALA A 82 -11.83 4.43 -10.54
N VAL A 83 -11.48 3.23 -10.07
CA VAL A 83 -10.34 2.48 -10.61
C VAL A 83 -10.57 2.05 -12.07
N PRO A 84 -11.68 1.38 -12.44
CA PRO A 84 -11.93 1.01 -13.83
C PRO A 84 -12.02 2.20 -14.78
N VAL A 85 -12.70 3.28 -14.35
CA VAL A 85 -12.79 4.50 -15.15
C VAL A 85 -11.41 5.12 -15.37
N SER A 86 -10.59 5.20 -14.31
CA SER A 86 -9.22 5.71 -14.41
C SER A 86 -8.36 4.86 -15.34
N VAL A 87 -8.43 3.52 -15.22
CA VAL A 87 -7.70 2.59 -16.08
C VAL A 87 -8.13 2.73 -17.54
N LEU A 88 -9.43 2.86 -17.80
CA LEU A 88 -9.98 3.04 -19.15
C LEU A 88 -9.45 4.33 -19.79
N VAL A 89 -9.57 5.45 -19.08
CA VAL A 89 -9.09 6.77 -19.53
C VAL A 89 -7.58 6.77 -19.73
N ALA A 90 -6.82 6.22 -18.77
CA ALA A 90 -5.36 6.12 -18.87
C ALA A 90 -4.93 5.25 -20.06
N SER A 91 -5.63 4.15 -20.32
CA SER A 91 -5.36 3.27 -21.46
C SER A 91 -5.61 3.97 -22.79
N TRP A 92 -6.72 4.70 -22.91
CA TRP A 92 -7.02 5.50 -24.11
C TRP A 92 -6.03 6.65 -24.30
N ALA A 93 -5.65 7.34 -23.23
CA ALA A 93 -4.66 8.41 -23.28
C ALA A 93 -3.29 7.86 -23.72
N GLY A 94 -2.84 6.76 -23.13
CA GLY A 94 -1.61 6.07 -23.53
C GLY A 94 -1.64 5.65 -25.00
N PHE A 95 -2.75 5.08 -25.47
CA PHE A 95 -2.92 4.73 -26.88
C PHE A 95 -2.87 5.96 -27.80
N ALA A 96 -3.61 7.03 -27.49
CA ALA A 96 -3.63 8.26 -28.26
C ALA A 96 -2.24 8.91 -28.36
N MET A 97 -1.44 8.86 -27.29
CA MET A 97 -0.07 9.37 -27.28
C MET A 97 0.84 8.64 -28.28
N THR A 98 0.59 7.35 -28.57
CA THR A 98 1.36 6.63 -29.60
C THR A 98 1.05 7.06 -31.03
N ARG A 99 -0.07 7.78 -31.23
CA ARG A 99 -0.55 8.20 -32.56
C ARG A 99 -0.19 9.65 -32.90
N VAL A 100 0.43 10.39 -31.98
CA VAL A 100 0.83 11.80 -32.16
C VAL A 100 2.35 11.95 -32.19
N SER A 101 2.83 13.15 -32.53
CA SER A 101 4.27 13.43 -32.55
C SER A 101 4.89 13.30 -31.15
N ARG A 102 6.18 12.92 -31.10
CA ARG A 102 6.94 12.75 -29.85
C ARG A 102 6.95 14.00 -28.96
N ARG A 103 6.91 15.20 -29.57
CA ARG A 103 6.86 16.47 -28.82
C ARG A 103 5.53 16.63 -28.07
N VAL A 104 4.42 16.34 -28.74
CA VAL A 104 3.08 16.42 -28.12
C VAL A 104 2.93 15.37 -27.03
N SER A 105 3.36 14.13 -27.27
CA SER A 105 3.35 13.09 -26.24
C SER A 105 4.20 13.48 -25.02
N ALA A 106 5.40 14.05 -25.22
CA ALA A 106 6.24 14.51 -24.11
C ALA A 106 5.60 15.66 -23.32
N LEU A 107 4.93 16.60 -23.99
CA LEU A 107 4.17 17.67 -23.32
C LEU A 107 3.02 17.12 -22.48
N LEU A 108 2.26 16.16 -23.01
CA LEU A 108 1.15 15.52 -22.29
C LEU A 108 1.65 14.77 -21.05
N VAL A 109 2.73 14.01 -21.17
CA VAL A 109 3.36 13.33 -20.03
C VAL A 109 3.84 14.35 -19.00
N GLY A 110 4.52 15.41 -19.43
CA GLY A 110 4.97 16.49 -18.54
C GLY A 110 3.80 17.16 -17.81
N ALA A 111 2.70 17.45 -18.52
CA ALA A 111 1.49 18.00 -17.92
C ALA A 111 0.85 17.03 -16.91
N SER A 112 0.82 15.72 -17.19
CA SER A 112 0.35 14.71 -16.24
C SER A 112 1.23 14.65 -14.98
N LEU A 113 2.55 14.75 -15.12
CA LEU A 113 3.46 14.79 -13.98
C LEU A 113 3.25 16.05 -13.12
N VAL A 114 3.05 17.21 -13.75
CA VAL A 114 2.73 18.45 -13.04
C VAL A 114 1.41 18.31 -12.30
N ALA A 115 0.37 17.78 -12.96
CA ALA A 115 -0.94 17.55 -12.35
C ALA A 115 -0.86 16.62 -11.14
N LEU A 116 0.03 15.63 -11.14
CA LEU A 116 0.26 14.71 -10.02
C LEU A 116 0.95 15.38 -8.82
N MET A 117 1.69 16.48 -9.06
CA MET A 117 2.42 17.22 -8.01
C MET A 117 1.61 18.35 -7.39
N VAL A 118 0.45 18.71 -7.96
CA VAL A 118 -0.45 19.70 -7.36
C VAL A 118 -1.10 19.07 -6.12
N PRO A 119 -0.88 19.61 -4.92
CA PRO A 119 -1.58 19.13 -3.73
C PRO A 119 -3.07 19.48 -3.87
N ILE A 120 -3.92 18.46 -3.75
CA ILE A 120 -5.39 18.58 -3.73
C ILE A 120 -5.92 18.80 -2.32
#